data_AF-A0A328YKK3-F1
#
_entry.id   AF-A0A328YKK3-F1
#
_cell.length_a   1.000
_cell.length_b   1.000
_cell.length_c   1.000
_cell.angle_alpha   90.00
_cell.angle_beta   90.00
_cell.angle_gamma   90.00
#
_symmetry.space_group_name_H-M   'P 1'
#
loop_
_entity.id
_entity.type
_entity.pdbx_description
1 polymer ?
#
loop_
_entity_poly.entity_id
_entity_poly.type
_entity_poly.pdbx_seq_one_letter_code
_entity_poly.pdbx_strand_id
1 'polypeptide(L)'
;MMKRFTIAALLFFCFSVGFSQQIALLKYNGGGDWYANPTSLPNLIKFCNQNSNMTLSSKPATVEPGSPDIFSYPYVHATGHGNILFSDAEILNLRNYMLSGGFMHFDDNYGMDEYLRREVKRIFPTENLVEIPANHPIFQKPYVFPSGLPKIHEHDGKRPQAFGIFIENRLVFLYTYECDLGDGWEDAEVHNDPKEVREKALKMGANILYYIFTN
;
A
#
# COMPACT_ATOMS: atom_id res chain seq x y z
N MET A 1 -68.42 -15.41 -16.02
CA MET A 1 -67.78 -14.96 -14.76
C MET A 1 -66.26 -15.10 -14.92
N MET A 2 -65.57 -14.10 -15.46
CA MET A 2 -64.11 -14.13 -15.68
C MET A 2 -63.42 -13.37 -14.55
N LYS A 3 -62.72 -14.10 -13.66
CA LYS A 3 -61.87 -13.52 -12.63
C LYS A 3 -60.55 -13.07 -13.27
N ARG A 4 -60.31 -11.76 -13.31
CA ARG A 4 -59.01 -11.18 -13.68
C ARG A 4 -58.08 -11.34 -12.49
N PHE A 5 -57.03 -12.16 -12.64
CA PHE A 5 -55.92 -12.20 -11.69
C PHE A 5 -54.91 -11.13 -12.08
N THR A 6 -54.84 -10.07 -11.28
CA THR A 6 -53.79 -9.06 -11.41
C THR A 6 -52.55 -9.58 -10.72
N ILE A 7 -51.52 -9.95 -11.49
CA ILE A 7 -50.21 -10.31 -10.94
C ILE A 7 -49.49 -9.01 -10.61
N ALA A 8 -49.34 -8.71 -9.31
CA ALA A 8 -48.49 -7.63 -8.84
C ALA A 8 -47.03 -8.10 -8.90
N ALA A 9 -46.22 -7.48 -9.76
CA ALA A 9 -44.78 -7.70 -9.80
C ALA A 9 -44.12 -6.95 -8.64
N LEU A 10 -43.57 -7.68 -7.67
CA LEU A 10 -42.69 -7.11 -6.65
C LEU A 10 -41.32 -6.80 -7.27
N LEU A 11 -41.01 -5.52 -7.42
CA LEU A 11 -39.66 -5.03 -7.72
C LEU A 11 -38.82 -5.12 -6.43
N PHE A 12 -37.94 -6.12 -6.36
CA PHE A 12 -36.88 -6.16 -5.36
C PHE A 12 -35.80 -5.14 -5.73
N PHE A 13 -35.76 -4.01 -5.02
CA PHE A 13 -34.60 -3.12 -5.02
C PHE A 13 -33.48 -3.78 -4.22
N CYS A 14 -32.53 -4.43 -4.89
CA CYS A 14 -31.26 -4.80 -4.29
C CYS A 14 -30.48 -3.51 -3.99
N PHE A 15 -30.53 -3.04 -2.74
CA PHE A 15 -29.57 -2.06 -2.24
C PHE A 15 -28.20 -2.75 -2.15
N SER A 16 -27.31 -2.47 -3.08
CA SER A 16 -25.90 -2.82 -2.95
C SER A 16 -25.29 -1.95 -1.86
N VAL A 17 -25.18 -2.48 -0.64
CA VAL A 17 -24.37 -1.86 0.41
C VAL A 17 -22.92 -1.98 -0.04
N GLY A 18 -22.33 -0.88 -0.49
CA GLY A 18 -20.92 -0.85 -0.88
C GLY A 18 -20.06 -1.03 0.36
N PHE A 19 -19.38 -2.17 0.49
CA PHE A 19 -18.36 -2.36 1.52
C PHE A 19 -17.13 -1.54 1.16
N SER A 20 -16.72 -0.66 2.07
CA SER A 20 -15.51 0.13 1.95
C SER A 20 -14.33 -0.67 2.49
N GLN A 21 -13.23 -0.72 1.75
CA GLN A 21 -12.01 -1.38 2.21
C GLN A 21 -11.20 -0.43 3.10
N GLN A 22 -10.68 -0.95 4.21
CA GLN A 22 -9.80 -0.19 5.09
C GLN A 22 -8.37 -0.64 4.88
N ILE A 23 -7.46 0.34 4.77
CA ILE A 23 -6.02 0.10 4.75
C ILE A 23 -5.40 0.45 6.09
N ALA A 24 -4.20 -0.06 6.37
CA ALA A 24 -3.55 0.15 7.67
C ALA A 24 -2.11 0.66 7.56
N LEU A 25 -1.69 1.40 8.59
CA LEU A 25 -0.31 1.75 8.88
C LEU A 25 0.27 0.73 9.88
N LEU A 26 1.45 0.20 9.58
CA LEU A 26 2.16 -0.75 10.43
C LEU A 26 2.87 -0.01 11.57
N LYS A 27 2.52 -0.34 12.81
CA LYS A 27 3.20 0.12 14.01
C LYS A 27 4.29 -0.88 14.41
N TYR A 28 5.49 -0.70 13.90
CA TYR A 28 6.62 -1.59 14.18
C TYR A 28 7.47 -1.12 15.39
N ASN A 29 8.26 -2.04 15.94
CA ASN A 29 9.25 -1.77 17.00
C ASN A 29 10.64 -1.54 16.42
N GLY A 30 11.60 -1.08 17.23
CA GLY A 30 13.01 -0.92 16.81
C GLY A 30 13.58 0.49 16.97
N GLY A 31 12.73 1.45 17.39
CA GLY A 31 13.13 2.84 17.66
C GLY A 31 12.98 3.77 16.46
N GLY A 32 12.64 3.26 15.28
CA GLY A 32 12.22 4.07 14.14
C GLY A 32 10.84 4.70 14.35
N ASP A 33 10.58 5.77 13.60
CA ASP A 33 9.36 6.57 13.63
C ASP A 33 8.33 6.05 12.61
N TRP A 34 7.73 4.90 12.91
CA TRP A 34 6.63 4.32 12.10
C TRP A 34 5.43 5.27 11.89
N TYR A 35 5.34 6.32 12.69
CA TYR A 35 4.34 7.39 12.63
C TYR A 35 4.78 8.60 11.80
N ALA A 36 5.88 8.48 11.05
CA ALA A 36 6.28 9.45 10.04
C ALA A 36 5.15 9.67 9.03
N ASN A 37 5.11 10.86 8.44
CA ASN A 37 4.16 11.24 7.39
C ASN A 37 2.68 11.00 7.80
N PRO A 38 2.16 11.73 8.82
CA PRO A 38 0.83 11.48 9.38
C PRO A 38 -0.33 11.84 8.44
N THR A 39 -0.11 12.70 7.42
CA THR A 39 -1.18 13.12 6.49
C THR A 39 -1.19 12.31 5.19
N SER A 40 -0.14 11.53 4.94
CA SER A 40 0.08 10.79 3.70
C SER A 40 -0.99 9.77 3.36
N LEU A 41 -1.24 8.78 4.24
CA LEU A 41 -2.27 7.78 3.98
C LEU A 41 -3.67 8.40 3.87
N PRO A 42 -4.10 9.33 4.76
CA PRO A 42 -5.35 10.07 4.57
C PRO A 42 -5.46 10.76 3.20
N ASN A 43 -4.38 11.40 2.73
CA ASN A 43 -4.36 12.08 1.43
C ASN A 43 -4.39 11.11 0.26
N LEU A 44 -3.66 9.99 0.34
CA LEU A 44 -3.71 8.92 -0.66
C LEU A 44 -5.12 8.32 -0.76
N ILE A 45 -5.74 8.01 0.37
CA ILE A 45 -7.13 7.51 0.44
C ILE A 45 -8.07 8.49 -0.24
N LYS A 46 -8.00 9.77 0.12
CA LYS A 46 -8.82 10.84 -0.46
C LYS A 46 -8.61 10.91 -1.97
N PHE A 47 -7.36 10.90 -2.44
CA PHE A 47 -7.04 10.92 -3.86
C PHE A 47 -7.62 9.72 -4.60
N CYS A 48 -7.48 8.51 -4.06
CA CYS A 48 -7.97 7.28 -4.66
C CYS A 48 -9.50 7.26 -4.77
N ASN A 49 -10.19 7.67 -3.71
CA ASN A 49 -11.65 7.77 -3.71
C ASN A 49 -12.17 8.81 -4.70
N GLN A 50 -11.45 9.92 -4.88
CA GLN A 50 -11.86 11.01 -5.78
C GLN A 50 -11.52 10.76 -7.26
N ASN A 51 -10.38 10.12 -7.55
CA ASN A 51 -9.81 10.08 -8.89
C ASN A 51 -9.76 8.67 -9.51
N SER A 52 -9.90 7.62 -8.69
CA SER A 52 -9.70 6.23 -9.13
C SER A 52 -10.90 5.32 -8.87
N ASN A 53 -12.06 5.90 -8.51
CA ASN A 53 -13.31 5.19 -8.18
C ASN A 53 -13.13 4.04 -7.17
N MET A 54 -12.18 4.20 -6.25
CA MET A 54 -12.03 3.27 -5.14
C MET A 54 -13.02 3.60 -4.02
N THR A 55 -13.37 2.60 -3.22
CA THR A 55 -14.21 2.76 -2.02
C THR A 55 -13.36 2.43 -0.81
N LEU A 56 -12.53 3.38 -0.39
CA LEU A 56 -11.66 3.26 0.78
C LEU A 56 -12.22 4.02 1.99
N SER A 57 -12.02 3.45 3.17
CA SER A 57 -12.41 4.09 4.42
C SER A 57 -11.59 5.35 4.61
N SER A 58 -12.23 6.46 4.98
CA SER A 58 -11.61 7.80 5.02
C SER A 58 -10.43 7.94 5.98
N LYS A 59 -10.29 6.99 6.92
CA LYS A 59 -9.18 6.94 7.87
C LYS A 59 -8.47 5.59 7.76
N PRO A 60 -7.13 5.58 7.65
CA PRO A 60 -6.38 4.34 7.78
C PRO A 60 -6.51 3.81 9.21
N ALA A 61 -6.42 2.49 9.37
CA ALA A 61 -6.20 1.88 10.66
C ALA A 61 -4.71 1.96 11.04
N THR A 62 -4.40 1.70 12.30
CA THR A 62 -3.03 1.36 12.74
C THR A 62 -3.05 -0.08 13.21
N VAL A 63 -2.06 -0.88 12.83
CA VAL A 63 -1.98 -2.29 13.20
C VAL A 63 -0.58 -2.69 13.61
N GLU A 64 -0.46 -3.52 14.64
CA GLU A 64 0.82 -4.07 15.09
C GLU A 64 1.16 -5.36 14.32
N PRO A 65 2.44 -5.63 14.01
CA PRO A 65 2.87 -6.79 13.23
C PRO A 65 2.38 -8.14 13.76
N GLY A 66 2.28 -8.28 15.09
CA GLY A 66 1.85 -9.50 15.76
C GLY A 66 0.34 -9.59 15.98
N SER A 67 -0.42 -8.54 15.65
CA SER A 67 -1.86 -8.53 15.87
C SER A 67 -2.57 -9.45 14.86
N PRO A 68 -3.56 -10.26 15.30
CA PRO A 68 -4.42 -10.99 14.38
C PRO A 68 -5.31 -10.06 13.53
N ASP A 69 -5.48 -8.80 13.92
CA ASP A 69 -6.29 -7.84 13.16
C ASP A 69 -5.66 -7.51 11.79
N ILE A 70 -4.35 -7.77 11.61
CA ILE A 70 -3.65 -7.50 10.35
C ILE A 70 -4.30 -8.18 9.15
N PHE A 71 -4.91 -9.35 9.36
CA PHE A 71 -5.61 -10.12 8.33
C PHE A 71 -6.92 -9.47 7.85
N SER A 72 -7.39 -8.41 8.53
CA SER A 72 -8.55 -7.63 8.11
C SER A 72 -8.21 -6.54 7.08
N TYR A 73 -6.92 -6.29 6.82
CA TYR A 73 -6.47 -5.22 5.95
C TYR A 73 -5.82 -5.79 4.68
N PRO A 74 -6.38 -5.55 3.48
CA PRO A 74 -5.80 -6.04 2.23
C PRO A 74 -4.44 -5.38 1.91
N TYR A 75 -4.19 -4.19 2.46
CA TYR A 75 -2.96 -3.45 2.29
C TYR A 75 -2.50 -2.84 3.61
N VAL A 76 -1.23 -3.09 3.94
CA VAL A 76 -0.55 -2.53 5.10
C VAL A 76 0.68 -1.76 4.60
N HIS A 77 0.72 -0.48 4.94
CA HIS A 77 1.81 0.43 4.65
C HIS A 77 2.75 0.56 5.85
N ALA A 78 4.04 0.64 5.61
CA ALA A 78 5.06 0.94 6.61
C ALA A 78 6.02 1.99 6.04
N THR A 79 6.42 2.95 6.86
CA THR A 79 7.37 4.01 6.52
C THR A 79 8.10 4.46 7.77
N GLY A 80 9.08 5.34 7.64
CA GLY A 80 9.85 5.93 8.72
C GLY A 80 11.34 5.97 8.42
N HIS A 81 12.12 6.23 9.46
CA HIS A 81 13.57 6.35 9.46
C HIS A 81 14.18 5.29 10.37
N GLY A 82 15.33 4.77 9.96
CA GLY A 82 16.17 3.94 10.80
C GLY A 82 15.59 2.55 11.10
N ASN A 83 15.75 2.12 12.36
CA ASN A 83 15.72 0.69 12.69
C ASN A 83 14.30 0.11 12.84
N ILE A 84 14.11 -1.03 12.18
CA ILE A 84 12.91 -1.86 12.21
C ILE A 84 13.28 -3.20 12.86
N LEU A 85 12.53 -3.62 13.86
CA LEU A 85 12.77 -4.86 14.58
C LEU A 85 11.47 -5.61 14.79
N PHE A 86 11.43 -6.87 14.36
CA PHE A 86 10.35 -7.79 14.67
C PHE A 86 10.85 -8.93 15.55
N SER A 87 10.01 -9.33 16.51
CA SER A 87 10.15 -10.61 17.21
C SER A 87 9.87 -11.78 16.27
N ASP A 88 10.30 -12.99 16.63
CA ASP A 88 10.09 -14.17 15.77
C ASP A 88 8.60 -14.49 15.57
N ALA A 89 7.76 -14.19 16.55
CA ALA A 89 6.30 -14.32 16.42
C ALA A 89 5.73 -13.34 15.40
N GLU A 90 6.19 -12.08 15.42
CA GLU A 90 5.79 -11.06 14.44
C GLU A 90 6.28 -11.43 13.03
N ILE A 91 7.51 -11.90 12.89
CA ILE A 91 8.06 -12.40 11.62
C ILE A 91 7.15 -13.48 11.02
N LEU A 92 6.76 -14.46 11.83
CA LEU A 92 5.86 -15.54 11.39
C LEU A 92 4.48 -15.00 11.03
N ASN A 93 3.93 -14.08 11.81
CA ASN A 93 2.61 -13.50 11.56
C ASN A 93 2.58 -12.68 10.26
N LEU A 94 3.59 -11.83 10.03
CA LEU A 94 3.74 -11.06 8.80
C LEU A 94 3.88 -11.96 7.56
N ARG A 95 4.66 -13.04 7.68
CA ARG A 95 4.77 -14.04 6.62
C ARG A 95 3.41 -14.65 6.32
N ASN A 96 2.69 -15.10 7.34
CA ASN A 96 1.37 -15.72 7.18
C ASN A 96 0.35 -14.74 6.58
N TYR A 97 0.36 -13.48 7.01
CA TYR A 97 -0.44 -12.40 6.44
C TYR A 97 -0.25 -12.28 4.92
N MET A 98 1.01 -12.14 4.47
CA MET A 98 1.32 -12.01 3.03
C MET A 98 0.99 -13.28 2.22
N LEU A 99 1.23 -14.46 2.81
CA LEU A 99 0.85 -15.74 2.20
C LEU A 99 -0.67 -15.92 2.10
N SER A 100 -1.44 -15.31 3.00
CA SER A 100 -2.89 -15.42 3.06
C SER A 100 -3.62 -14.38 2.19
N GLY A 101 -2.88 -13.63 1.36
CA GLY A 101 -3.44 -12.65 0.43
C GLY A 101 -3.24 -11.19 0.84
N GLY A 102 -2.66 -10.94 2.01
CA GLY A 102 -2.24 -9.60 2.41
C GLY A 102 -1.14 -9.03 1.51
N PHE A 103 -1.06 -7.71 1.45
CA PHE A 103 -0.02 -6.99 0.73
C PHE A 103 0.70 -6.02 1.67
N MET A 104 2.03 -6.15 1.73
CA MET A 104 2.86 -5.28 2.56
C MET A 104 3.65 -4.30 1.69
N HIS A 105 3.57 -3.01 1.99
CA HIS A 105 4.34 -1.97 1.31
C HIS A 105 5.20 -1.22 2.32
N PHE A 106 6.51 -1.32 2.17
CA PHE A 106 7.47 -0.48 2.87
C PHE A 106 7.92 0.66 1.95
N ASP A 107 7.82 1.88 2.43
CA ASP A 107 8.28 3.08 1.74
C ASP A 107 9.39 3.74 2.56
N ASP A 108 10.60 3.76 2.00
CA ASP A 108 11.79 4.30 2.66
C ASP A 108 11.70 5.82 2.74
N ASN A 109 11.36 6.35 3.92
CA ASN A 109 11.55 7.75 4.25
C ASN A 109 13.01 7.94 4.74
N TYR A 110 13.95 7.54 3.92
CA TYR A 110 15.40 7.58 4.13
C TYR A 110 15.98 6.85 5.37
N GLY A 111 16.81 5.85 5.10
CA GLY A 111 17.66 5.19 6.10
C GLY A 111 17.08 3.91 6.71
N MET A 112 16.02 3.35 6.10
CA MET A 112 15.48 2.04 6.50
C MET A 112 16.17 0.85 5.81
N ASP A 113 16.86 1.05 4.68
CA ASP A 113 17.27 -0.03 3.76
C ASP A 113 18.00 -1.20 4.45
N GLU A 114 19.04 -0.92 5.25
CA GLU A 114 19.81 -1.98 5.91
C GLU A 114 18.97 -2.79 6.90
N TYR A 115 18.08 -2.11 7.64
CA TYR A 115 17.24 -2.72 8.67
C TYR A 115 16.11 -3.50 8.05
N LEU A 116 15.47 -2.94 7.02
CA LEU A 116 14.39 -3.60 6.31
C LEU A 116 14.89 -4.86 5.61
N ARG A 117 16.02 -4.81 4.90
CA ARG A 117 16.58 -5.99 4.23
C ARG A 117 16.88 -7.13 5.20
N ARG A 118 17.37 -6.82 6.41
CA ARG A 118 17.56 -7.81 7.48
C ARG A 118 16.25 -8.49 7.84
N GLU A 119 15.21 -7.70 8.13
CA GLU A 119 13.91 -8.22 8.55
C GLU A 119 13.20 -8.98 7.42
N VAL A 120 13.25 -8.48 6.18
CA VAL A 120 12.72 -9.15 4.99
C VAL A 120 13.33 -10.54 4.82
N LYS A 121 14.64 -10.69 5.01
CA LYS A 121 15.31 -12.00 4.94
C LYS A 121 14.87 -12.95 6.06
N ARG A 122 14.46 -12.42 7.22
CA ARG A 122 13.88 -13.23 8.31
C ARG A 122 12.45 -13.68 7.97
N ILE A 123 11.63 -12.80 7.37
CA ILE A 123 10.26 -13.11 6.93
C ILE A 123 10.28 -14.15 5.80
N PHE A 124 11.13 -13.96 4.79
CA PHE A 124 11.27 -14.81 3.63
C PHE A 124 12.74 -15.23 3.41
N PRO A 125 13.22 -16.29 4.10
CA PRO A 125 14.63 -16.70 4.03
C PRO A 125 15.00 -17.37 2.70
N THR A 126 14.03 -17.85 1.94
CA THR A 126 14.21 -18.54 0.65
C THR A 126 13.91 -17.67 -0.57
N GLU A 127 13.14 -16.60 -0.39
CA GLU A 127 12.72 -15.75 -1.50
C GLU A 127 13.68 -14.59 -1.70
N ASN A 128 13.90 -14.24 -2.95
CA ASN A 128 14.73 -13.10 -3.30
C ASN A 128 13.89 -11.83 -3.34
N LEU A 129 14.40 -10.78 -2.71
CA LEU A 129 13.91 -9.42 -2.92
C LEU A 129 14.48 -8.92 -4.26
N VAL A 130 13.63 -8.89 -5.29
CA VAL A 130 14.04 -8.60 -6.68
C VAL A 130 13.54 -7.23 -7.13
N GLU A 131 14.29 -6.53 -7.97
CA GLU A 131 13.82 -5.27 -8.55
C GLU A 131 12.66 -5.52 -9.51
N ILE A 132 11.59 -4.74 -9.37
CA ILE A 132 10.39 -4.83 -10.19
C ILE A 132 10.64 -4.06 -11.49
N PRO A 133 10.52 -4.71 -12.67
CA PRO A 133 10.78 -4.05 -13.93
C PRO A 133 9.70 -3.00 -14.25
N ALA A 134 10.08 -1.95 -14.98
CA ALA A 134 9.19 -0.84 -15.32
C ALA A 134 7.92 -1.26 -16.08
N ASN A 135 7.94 -2.39 -16.80
CA ASN A 135 6.78 -2.92 -17.52
C ASN A 135 5.80 -3.71 -16.62
N HIS A 136 6.10 -3.90 -15.34
CA HIS A 136 5.22 -4.59 -14.40
C HIS A 136 3.88 -3.85 -14.27
N PRO A 137 2.73 -4.55 -14.18
CA PRO A 137 1.41 -3.91 -14.14
C PRO A 137 1.22 -2.82 -13.08
N ILE A 138 1.94 -2.92 -11.95
CA ILE A 138 1.93 -1.91 -10.88
C ILE A 138 2.37 -0.51 -11.37
N PHE A 139 3.15 -0.40 -12.44
CA PHE A 139 3.58 0.88 -13.01
C PHE A 139 2.74 1.32 -14.21
N GLN A 140 1.78 0.50 -14.65
CA GLN A 140 1.11 0.70 -15.93
C GLN A 140 -0.34 1.15 -15.79
N LYS A 141 -0.97 0.94 -14.62
CA LYS A 141 -2.39 1.26 -14.41
C LYS A 141 -2.69 1.73 -12.98
N PRO A 142 -3.66 2.65 -12.81
CA PRO A 142 -4.39 3.37 -13.87
C PRO A 142 -3.57 4.49 -14.54
N TYR A 143 -2.44 4.88 -13.95
CA TYR A 143 -1.52 5.88 -14.49
C TYR A 143 -0.26 5.20 -15.04
N VAL A 144 0.28 5.71 -16.15
CA VAL A 144 1.45 5.09 -16.80
C VAL A 144 2.74 5.73 -16.30
N PHE A 145 3.64 4.90 -15.78
CA PHE A 145 5.00 5.25 -15.39
C PHE A 145 6.00 4.44 -16.24
N PRO A 146 6.40 4.95 -17.42
CA PRO A 146 7.19 4.17 -18.39
C PRO A 146 8.58 3.81 -17.87
N SER A 147 9.11 4.58 -16.92
CA SER A 147 10.40 4.35 -16.28
C SER A 147 10.30 3.60 -14.94
N GLY A 148 9.12 3.10 -14.58
CA GLY A 148 8.88 2.46 -13.28
C GLY A 148 8.68 3.47 -12.16
N LEU A 149 9.20 3.17 -10.96
CA LEU A 149 9.02 4.00 -9.77
C LEU A 149 9.51 5.44 -10.01
N PRO A 150 8.71 6.49 -9.72
CA PRO A 150 9.14 7.87 -9.84
C PRO A 150 10.12 8.25 -8.72
N LYS A 151 10.93 9.29 -8.92
CA LYS A 151 11.69 9.96 -7.83
C LYS A 151 10.81 11.10 -7.29
N ILE A 152 10.60 11.15 -5.97
CA ILE A 152 9.80 12.18 -5.31
C ILE A 152 10.71 13.08 -4.47
N HIS A 153 11.49 12.49 -3.56
CA HIS A 153 12.45 13.21 -2.73
C HIS A 153 13.91 12.80 -3.01
N GLU A 154 14.86 13.68 -2.65
CA GLU A 154 16.29 13.44 -2.82
C GLU A 154 16.88 12.75 -1.59
N HIS A 155 17.58 11.62 -1.80
CA HIS A 155 18.29 10.85 -0.76
C HIS A 155 19.79 10.80 -1.11
N ASP A 156 20.35 9.62 -1.42
CA ASP A 156 21.79 9.45 -1.71
C ASP A 156 22.18 9.86 -3.15
N GLY A 157 21.33 10.60 -3.87
CA GLY A 157 21.51 10.86 -5.31
C GLY A 157 21.44 9.61 -6.19
N LYS A 158 20.90 8.51 -5.67
CA LYS A 158 20.66 7.28 -6.42
C LYS A 158 19.29 7.33 -7.10
N ARG A 159 19.13 6.49 -8.12
CA ARG A 159 17.86 6.33 -8.82
C ARG A 159 16.82 5.65 -7.91
N PRO A 160 15.52 5.96 -8.07
CA PRO A 160 14.46 5.25 -7.36
C PRO A 160 14.40 3.79 -7.83
N GLN A 161 14.12 2.88 -6.89
CA GLN A 161 13.97 1.45 -7.16
C GLN A 161 12.78 0.89 -6.40
N ALA A 162 11.99 0.06 -7.06
CA ALA A 162 10.98 -0.75 -6.41
C ALA A 162 11.49 -2.19 -6.35
N PHE A 163 11.51 -2.78 -5.16
CA PHE A 163 11.79 -4.18 -4.97
C PHE A 163 10.54 -4.93 -4.55
N GLY A 164 10.46 -6.22 -4.87
CA GLY A 164 9.31 -7.05 -4.52
C GLY A 164 9.67 -8.48 -4.19
N ILE A 165 8.76 -9.14 -3.48
CA ILE A 165 8.76 -10.59 -3.29
C ILE A 165 7.53 -11.16 -3.97
N PHE A 166 7.76 -12.21 -4.76
CA PHE A 166 6.72 -12.91 -5.50
C PHE A 166 6.52 -14.29 -4.91
N ILE A 167 5.27 -14.64 -4.61
CA ILE A 167 4.85 -15.99 -4.20
C ILE A 167 3.90 -16.49 -5.27
N GLU A 168 4.27 -17.58 -5.96
CA GLU A 168 3.46 -18.15 -7.06
C GLU A 168 3.06 -17.08 -8.10
N ASN A 169 4.01 -16.24 -8.49
CA ASN A 169 3.86 -15.09 -9.41
C ASN A 169 2.99 -13.93 -8.90
N ARG A 170 2.45 -13.99 -7.68
CA ARG A 170 1.76 -12.87 -7.04
C ARG A 170 2.75 -12.01 -6.27
N LEU A 171 2.78 -10.71 -6.53
CA LEU A 171 3.54 -9.76 -5.72
C LEU A 171 2.88 -9.63 -4.34
N VAL A 172 3.58 -9.96 -3.27
CA VAL A 172 3.04 -9.95 -1.90
C VAL A 172 3.66 -8.86 -1.01
N PHE A 173 4.83 -8.37 -1.42
CA PHE A 173 5.63 -7.38 -0.72
C PHE A 173 6.18 -6.39 -1.74
N LEU A 174 6.10 -5.10 -1.43
CA LEU A 174 6.70 -4.01 -2.17
C LEU A 174 7.60 -3.20 -1.25
N TYR A 175 8.79 -2.85 -1.73
CA TYR A 175 9.69 -1.91 -1.10
C TYR A 175 10.08 -0.80 -2.06
N THR A 176 9.73 0.45 -1.76
CA THR A 176 10.13 1.63 -2.52
C THR A 176 11.35 2.26 -1.87
N TYR A 177 12.49 2.18 -2.56
CA TYR A 177 13.79 2.65 -2.14
C TYR A 177 14.19 3.87 -2.96
N GLU A 178 14.87 4.84 -2.32
CA GLU A 178 15.38 6.04 -3.01
C GLU A 178 14.27 6.84 -3.73
N CYS A 179 13.05 6.83 -3.18
CA CYS A 179 11.86 7.42 -3.79
C CYS A 179 11.16 8.39 -2.86
N ASP A 180 10.74 7.89 -1.69
CA ASP A 180 9.88 8.52 -0.69
C ASP A 180 8.51 8.94 -1.25
N LEU A 181 7.63 7.95 -1.46
CA LEU A 181 6.28 8.25 -1.91
C LEU A 181 5.49 9.01 -0.83
N GLY A 182 5.75 8.72 0.43
CA GLY A 182 5.16 9.32 1.62
C GLY A 182 5.31 10.83 1.63
N ASP A 183 6.51 11.37 1.43
CA ASP A 183 6.72 12.81 1.34
C ASP A 183 5.83 13.47 0.27
N GLY A 184 5.68 12.81 -0.88
CA GLY A 184 4.79 13.29 -1.94
C GLY A 184 3.30 13.13 -1.65
N TRP A 185 2.90 12.30 -0.69
CA TRP A 185 1.53 12.12 -0.24
C TRP A 185 1.13 13.09 0.89
N GLU A 186 2.10 13.67 1.60
CA GLU A 186 1.86 14.66 2.65
C GLU A 186 1.13 15.92 2.15
N ASP A 187 0.61 16.69 3.10
CA ASP A 187 0.12 18.04 2.87
C ASP A 187 1.21 18.94 2.26
N ALA A 188 0.79 19.91 1.45
CA ALA A 188 1.68 20.71 0.61
C ALA A 188 2.77 21.43 1.42
N GLU A 189 2.40 21.86 2.63
CA GLU A 189 3.22 22.66 3.54
C GLU A 189 4.32 21.86 4.26
N VAL A 190 4.28 20.53 4.27
CA VAL A 190 5.22 19.70 5.05
C VAL A 190 6.60 19.69 4.40
N HIS A 191 6.68 19.30 3.12
CA HIS A 191 7.95 19.20 2.39
C HIS A 191 8.14 20.32 1.34
N ASN A 192 7.09 21.11 1.08
CA ASN A 192 7.07 22.14 0.01
C ASN A 192 7.37 21.58 -1.39
N ASP A 193 7.10 20.29 -1.60
CA ASP A 193 7.26 19.66 -2.91
C ASP A 193 6.37 20.34 -3.96
N PRO A 194 6.86 20.53 -5.19
CA PRO A 194 6.06 21.04 -6.29
C PRO A 194 4.79 20.20 -6.48
N LYS A 195 3.67 20.87 -6.79
CA LYS A 195 2.37 20.21 -7.02
C LYS A 195 2.46 19.01 -7.96
N GLU A 196 3.25 19.13 -9.03
CA GLU A 196 3.43 18.09 -10.04
C GLU A 196 4.14 16.84 -9.48
N VAL A 197 5.08 17.03 -8.54
CA VAL A 197 5.79 15.94 -7.85
C VAL A 197 4.82 15.21 -6.91
N ARG A 198 4.05 15.96 -6.11
CA ARG A 198 3.02 15.39 -5.22
C ARG A 198 1.93 14.65 -6.00
N GLU A 199 1.44 15.20 -7.09
CA GLU A 199 0.45 14.54 -7.95
C GLU A 199 1.03 13.25 -8.57
N LYS A 200 2.31 13.26 -8.96
CA LYS A 200 3.01 12.07 -9.43
C LYS A 200 3.10 10.98 -8.34
N ALA A 201 3.43 11.35 -7.10
CA ALA A 201 3.46 10.43 -5.97
C ALA A 201 2.08 9.83 -5.70
N LEU A 202 1.02 10.66 -5.63
CA LEU A 202 -0.36 10.21 -5.39
C LEU A 202 -0.86 9.27 -6.49
N LYS A 203 -0.52 9.54 -7.76
CA LYS A 203 -0.81 8.64 -8.89
C LYS A 203 -0.10 7.30 -8.74
N MET A 204 1.15 7.28 -8.28
CA MET A 204 1.88 6.03 -8.04
C MET A 204 1.27 5.25 -6.87
N GLY A 205 0.88 5.92 -5.78
CA GLY A 205 0.13 5.27 -4.69
C GLY A 205 -1.20 4.68 -5.15
N ALA A 206 -1.94 5.41 -6.00
CA ALA A 206 -3.18 4.92 -6.59
C ALA A 206 -2.95 3.69 -7.49
N ASN A 207 -1.84 3.64 -8.23
CA ASN A 207 -1.45 2.45 -8.97
C ASN A 207 -1.19 1.24 -8.06
N ILE A 208 -0.48 1.42 -6.94
CA ILE A 208 -0.20 0.35 -5.97
C ILE A 208 -1.53 -0.21 -5.44
N LEU A 209 -2.43 0.65 -4.96
CA LEU A 209 -3.73 0.23 -4.46
C LEU A 209 -4.60 -0.40 -5.55
N TYR A 210 -4.58 0.14 -6.77
CA TYR A 210 -5.33 -0.42 -7.90
C TYR A 210 -4.84 -1.83 -8.23
N TYR A 211 -3.53 -2.05 -8.26
CA TYR A 211 -2.95 -3.37 -8.51
C TYR A 211 -3.45 -4.41 -7.50
N ILE A 212 -3.51 -4.04 -6.21
CA ILE A 212 -3.97 -4.91 -5.11
C ILE A 212 -5.46 -5.24 -5.24
N PHE A 213 -6.30 -4.31 -5.66
CA PHE A 213 -7.75 -4.54 -5.76
C PHE A 213 -8.19 -5.18 -7.09
N THR A 214 -7.27 -5.44 -8.01
CA THR A 214 -7.59 -5.97 -9.35
C THR A 214 -6.86 -7.26 -9.73
N ASN A 215 -6.01 -7.80 -8.85
CA ASN A 215 -5.27 -9.04 -9.04
C ASN A 215 -5.31 -9.88 -7.75
#